data_AF-A0A959HYT6-F1
#
_entry.id   AF-A0A959HYT6-F1
#
_cell.length_a   1.000
_cell.length_b   1.000
_cell.length_c   1.000
_cell.angle_alpha   90.00
_cell.angle_beta   90.00
_cell.angle_gamma   90.00
#
_symmetry.space_group_name_H-M   'P 1'
#
loop_
_entity.id
_entity.type
_entity.pdbx_description
1 polymer ?
#
loop_
_entity_poly.entity_id
_entity_poly.type
_entity_poly.pdbx_seq_one_letter_code
_entity_poly.pdbx_strand_id
1 'polypeptide(L)'
;MKSKILFCLATAFAILQSLTAQGQLPVIRAASDQVDIREGKEFYPGQWTIVPDARPDVYTTSVVGENVTFYTDKDSISFRIEKDGVYDFVILLNGKDSAYTQIKHVPSYLDILQGASAYNYEDHTAIPEFYYQDSSAAELRTLRKALNLDSIAGQGTEILKIINLMHWIHDLIPHDGNHDNPIVKNAMSMIRECKAGDRGLNCRGLATVLNECYLALGIKSRFVTCMPKDSVFNDCHVINMVYSTELNKWIWMDPTNDAYVMDENGVLLGLEEVRERLINGKTLILNPDANWNNRSTTTKEYYL
;
A
#
# COMPACT_ATOMS: atom_id res chain seq x y z
N MET A 1 -47.92 26.08 -69.86
CA MET A 1 -47.17 25.26 -68.88
C MET A 1 -47.60 25.67 -67.48
N LYS A 2 -48.25 24.77 -66.75
CA LYS A 2 -48.78 25.00 -65.40
C LYS A 2 -47.67 24.71 -64.38
N SER A 3 -47.24 25.71 -63.61
CA SER A 3 -46.36 25.50 -62.46
C SER A 3 -47.22 25.52 -61.18
N LYS A 4 -47.25 24.39 -60.47
CA LYS A 4 -47.89 24.22 -59.17
C LYS A 4 -46.87 24.65 -58.11
N ILE A 5 -47.17 25.69 -57.34
CA ILE A 5 -46.42 26.04 -56.13
C ILE A 5 -46.99 25.20 -54.99
N LEU A 6 -46.16 24.32 -54.44
CA LEU A 6 -46.47 23.40 -53.36
C LEU A 6 -46.33 24.15 -52.02
N PHE A 7 -47.42 24.24 -51.26
CA PHE A 7 -47.42 24.81 -49.91
C PHE A 7 -46.98 23.71 -48.93
N CYS A 8 -45.76 23.79 -48.40
CA CYS A 8 -45.31 22.90 -47.34
C CYS A 8 -45.80 23.43 -45.99
N LEU A 9 -46.78 22.75 -45.39
CA LEU A 9 -47.11 22.90 -43.96
C LEU A 9 -45.96 22.31 -43.14
N ALA A 10 -45.24 23.15 -42.39
CA ALA A 10 -44.31 22.70 -41.36
C ALA A 10 -45.09 22.44 -40.07
N THR A 11 -45.32 21.17 -39.75
CA THR A 11 -45.84 20.72 -38.44
C THR A 11 -44.74 20.86 -37.39
N ALA A 12 -44.91 21.81 -36.47
CA ALA A 12 -44.05 21.95 -35.30
C ALA A 12 -44.26 20.74 -34.36
N PHE A 13 -43.31 19.81 -34.36
CA PHE A 13 -43.25 18.72 -33.38
C PHE A 13 -42.70 19.31 -32.07
N ALA A 14 -43.58 19.57 -31.11
CA ALA A 14 -43.17 19.89 -29.75
C ALA A 14 -42.61 18.60 -29.13
N ILE A 15 -41.28 18.50 -29.08
CA ILE A 15 -40.58 17.45 -28.33
C ILE A 15 -40.85 17.74 -26.85
N LEU A 16 -41.74 16.97 -26.23
CA LEU A 16 -41.82 16.89 -24.78
C LEU A 16 -40.47 16.37 -24.28
N GLN A 17 -39.66 17.26 -23.73
CA GLN A 17 -38.54 16.85 -22.90
C GLN A 17 -39.11 16.24 -21.62
N SER A 18 -38.96 14.93 -21.48
CA SER A 18 -39.17 14.23 -20.23
C SER A 18 -38.15 14.74 -19.21
N LEU A 19 -38.60 15.65 -18.35
CA LEU A 19 -37.96 15.94 -17.07
C LEU A 19 -37.93 14.63 -16.28
N THR A 20 -36.77 13.99 -16.20
CA THR A 20 -36.55 12.91 -15.23
C THR A 20 -36.69 13.54 -13.85
N ALA A 21 -37.74 13.18 -13.13
CA ALA A 21 -37.90 13.50 -11.72
C ALA A 21 -36.65 13.02 -10.99
N GLN A 22 -35.91 13.95 -10.39
CA GLN A 22 -34.77 13.62 -9.54
C GLN A 22 -35.35 12.91 -8.30
N GLY A 23 -35.22 11.58 -8.25
CA GLY A 23 -35.73 10.78 -7.16
C GLY A 23 -35.18 11.29 -5.83
N GLN A 24 -36.03 11.36 -4.80
CA GLN A 24 -35.60 11.77 -3.48
C GLN A 24 -34.53 10.79 -2.98
N LEU A 25 -33.37 11.32 -2.57
CA LEU A 25 -32.29 10.49 -2.03
C LEU A 25 -32.78 9.75 -0.78
N PRO A 26 -32.37 8.48 -0.58
CA PRO A 26 -32.60 7.79 0.68
C PRO A 26 -32.04 8.58 1.86
N VAL A 27 -32.74 8.55 3.00
CA VAL A 27 -32.32 9.27 4.22
C VAL A 27 -32.32 8.31 5.39
N ILE A 28 -31.21 8.27 6.14
CA ILE A 28 -31.12 7.62 7.45
C ILE A 28 -30.80 8.66 8.52
N ARG A 29 -31.14 8.37 9.79
CA ARG A 29 -30.96 9.30 10.91
C ARG A 29 -29.83 8.84 11.81
N ALA A 30 -29.18 9.78 12.49
CA ALA A 30 -28.19 9.48 13.53
C ALA A 30 -28.33 10.46 14.72
N ALA A 31 -27.93 10.05 15.93
CA ALA A 31 -27.59 10.96 17.03
C ALA A 31 -26.07 11.05 17.25
N SER A 32 -25.33 9.99 16.91
CA SER A 32 -23.87 9.95 16.92
C SER A 32 -23.31 10.37 15.57
N ASP A 33 -22.12 10.97 15.55
CA ASP A 33 -21.36 11.19 14.31
C ASP A 33 -20.57 9.94 13.88
N GLN A 34 -20.44 8.94 14.76
CA GLN A 34 -19.80 7.66 14.47
C GLN A 34 -20.75 6.68 13.80
N VAL A 35 -20.26 6.02 12.75
CA VAL A 35 -21.00 5.04 11.96
C VAL A 35 -20.17 3.77 11.82
N ASP A 36 -20.80 2.63 12.09
CA ASP A 36 -20.21 1.32 11.84
C ASP A 36 -20.44 0.93 10.38
N ILE A 37 -19.44 0.32 9.75
CA ILE A 37 -19.51 -0.12 8.36
C ILE A 37 -19.42 -1.63 8.27
N ARG A 38 -20.27 -2.26 7.46
CA ARG A 38 -20.10 -3.66 7.05
C ARG A 38 -19.85 -3.73 5.55
N GLU A 39 -18.78 -4.39 5.15
CA GLU A 39 -18.48 -4.69 3.75
C GLU A 39 -18.50 -6.20 3.54
N GLY A 40 -19.57 -6.72 2.94
CA GLY A 40 -19.79 -8.16 2.82
C GLY A 40 -19.80 -8.84 4.20
N LYS A 41 -18.73 -9.57 4.52
CA LYS A 41 -18.57 -10.30 5.78
C LYS A 41 -17.79 -9.53 6.85
N GLU A 42 -17.01 -8.52 6.46
CA GLU A 42 -16.17 -7.76 7.37
C GLU A 42 -16.97 -6.64 8.03
N PHE A 43 -16.77 -6.45 9.34
CA PHE A 43 -17.47 -5.44 10.14
C PHE A 43 -16.45 -4.52 10.82
N TYR A 44 -16.59 -3.22 10.57
CA TYR A 44 -15.69 -2.17 11.00
C TYR A 44 -16.43 -1.20 11.93
N PRO A 45 -16.36 -1.39 13.26
CA PRO A 45 -17.03 -0.51 14.22
C PRO A 45 -16.37 0.87 14.25
N GLY A 46 -17.16 1.94 14.24
CA GLY A 46 -16.70 3.34 14.28
C GLY A 46 -15.79 3.74 13.13
N GLN A 47 -15.84 3.02 12.00
CA GLN A 47 -14.93 3.22 10.88
C GLN A 47 -15.14 4.55 10.16
N TRP A 48 -16.36 5.10 10.24
CA TRP A 48 -16.72 6.32 9.55
C TRP A 48 -17.21 7.38 10.53
N THR A 49 -16.75 8.61 10.32
CA THR A 49 -17.26 9.80 11.02
C THR A 49 -18.00 10.66 10.02
N ILE A 50 -19.25 11.01 10.31
CA ILE A 50 -20.10 11.82 9.44
C ILE A 50 -19.53 13.24 9.35
N VAL A 51 -19.31 13.75 8.13
CA VAL A 51 -18.82 15.12 7.90
C VAL A 51 -19.84 15.93 7.08
N PRO A 52 -20.80 16.64 7.70
CA PRO A 52 -21.85 17.37 6.99
C PRO A 52 -21.35 18.47 6.02
N ASP A 53 -20.17 19.01 6.29
CA ASP A 53 -19.53 20.05 5.46
C ASP A 53 -18.86 19.46 4.21
N ALA A 54 -18.55 18.15 4.20
CA ALA A 54 -18.05 17.46 3.01
C ALA A 54 -19.22 17.19 2.05
N ARG A 55 -19.07 17.62 0.79
CA ARG A 55 -20.14 17.53 -0.22
C ARG A 55 -19.59 17.08 -1.58
N PRO A 56 -19.64 15.77 -1.90
CA PRO A 56 -20.04 14.67 -1.02
C PRO A 56 -19.04 14.33 0.09
N ASP A 57 -19.54 13.75 1.18
CA ASP A 57 -18.81 12.99 2.19
C ASP A 57 -18.59 11.57 1.64
N VAL A 58 -17.42 11.32 1.03
CA VAL A 58 -17.19 10.14 0.18
C VAL A 58 -16.53 9.01 0.94
N TYR A 59 -17.25 7.90 1.09
CA TYR A 59 -16.70 6.63 1.50
C TYR A 59 -16.32 5.80 0.28
N THR A 60 -15.07 5.33 0.22
CA THR A 60 -14.58 4.48 -0.88
C THR A 60 -14.48 3.03 -0.46
N THR A 61 -14.84 2.12 -1.37
CA THR A 61 -14.76 0.67 -1.16
C THR A 61 -14.28 -0.04 -2.42
N SER A 62 -13.61 -1.18 -2.29
CA SER A 62 -13.21 -2.03 -3.42
C SER A 62 -14.02 -3.31 -3.56
N VAL A 63 -15.03 -3.54 -2.72
CA VAL A 63 -15.87 -4.74 -2.81
C VAL A 63 -16.81 -4.64 -4.02
N VAL A 64 -17.01 -5.77 -4.72
CA VAL A 64 -17.93 -5.88 -5.86
C VAL A 64 -18.83 -7.09 -5.68
N GLY A 65 -20.12 -6.92 -5.95
CA GLY A 65 -21.15 -7.96 -5.81
C GLY A 65 -21.57 -8.23 -4.36
N GLU A 66 -21.07 -7.44 -3.40
CA GLU A 66 -21.38 -7.53 -1.98
C GLU A 66 -22.12 -6.28 -1.50
N ASN A 67 -22.76 -6.38 -0.34
CA ASN A 67 -23.41 -5.23 0.27
C ASN A 67 -22.40 -4.42 1.11
N VAL A 68 -22.41 -3.10 0.94
CA VAL A 68 -21.87 -2.16 1.92
C VAL A 68 -23.03 -1.59 2.72
N THR A 69 -22.95 -1.72 4.04
CA THR A 69 -24.00 -1.27 4.97
C THR A 69 -23.45 -0.28 5.95
N PHE A 70 -24.10 0.87 6.04
CA PHE A 70 -23.85 1.90 7.05
C PHE A 70 -24.83 1.68 8.20
N TYR A 71 -24.31 1.53 9.41
CA TYR A 71 -25.09 1.44 10.64
C TYR A 71 -24.83 2.68 11.49
N THR A 72 -25.89 3.47 11.68
CA THR A 72 -25.91 4.54 12.68
C THR A 72 -26.48 4.00 13.99
N ASP A 73 -26.50 4.83 15.02
CA ASP A 73 -27.18 4.50 16.29
C ASP A 73 -28.72 4.43 16.18
N LYS A 74 -29.32 4.82 15.05
CA LYS A 74 -30.79 4.84 14.87
C LYS A 74 -31.28 3.99 13.70
N ASP A 75 -30.59 4.05 12.58
CA ASP A 75 -31.00 3.47 11.30
C ASP A 75 -29.82 2.77 10.60
N SER A 76 -30.12 2.05 9.52
CA SER A 76 -29.11 1.48 8.62
C SER A 76 -29.53 1.58 7.16
N ILE A 77 -28.56 1.65 6.26
CA ILE A 77 -28.79 1.56 4.81
C ILE A 77 -27.76 0.66 4.16
N SER A 78 -28.19 -0.14 3.19
CA SER A 78 -27.33 -1.08 2.45
C SER A 78 -27.43 -0.84 0.95
N PHE A 79 -26.29 -0.90 0.28
CA PHE A 79 -26.19 -0.90 -1.18
C PHE A 79 -25.39 -2.10 -1.64
N ARG A 80 -25.91 -2.82 -2.64
CA ARG A 80 -25.15 -3.85 -3.34
C ARG A 80 -24.20 -3.14 -4.31
N ILE A 81 -22.90 -3.29 -4.09
CA ILE A 81 -21.88 -2.56 -4.82
C ILE A 81 -21.60 -3.24 -6.15
N GLU A 82 -21.71 -2.46 -7.22
CA GLU A 82 -21.36 -2.83 -8.58
C GLU A 82 -20.07 -2.11 -8.97
N LYS A 83 -19.35 -2.68 -9.94
CA LYS A 83 -18.12 -2.07 -10.44
C LYS A 83 -18.38 -0.66 -10.98
N ASP A 84 -17.53 0.29 -10.56
CA ASP A 84 -17.62 1.71 -10.88
C ASP A 84 -18.92 2.38 -10.41
N GLY A 85 -19.68 1.70 -9.52
CA GLY A 85 -20.92 2.19 -8.95
C GLY A 85 -20.74 3.37 -7.99
N VAL A 86 -21.75 4.24 -7.97
CA VAL A 86 -21.85 5.40 -7.09
C VAL A 86 -23.23 5.40 -6.44
N TYR A 87 -23.28 5.51 -5.12
CA TYR A 87 -24.50 5.41 -4.33
C TYR A 87 -24.62 6.60 -3.39
N ASP A 88 -25.61 7.43 -3.65
CA ASP A 88 -25.85 8.66 -2.92
C ASP A 88 -27.00 8.50 -1.92
N PHE A 89 -26.80 9.03 -0.72
CA PHE A 89 -27.82 9.10 0.33
C PHE A 89 -27.54 10.25 1.28
N VAL A 90 -28.46 10.49 2.20
CA VAL A 90 -28.31 11.53 3.23
C VAL A 90 -28.30 10.90 4.61
N ILE A 91 -27.35 11.31 5.43
CA ILE A 91 -27.39 11.04 6.87
C ILE A 91 -27.83 12.32 7.59
N LEU A 92 -28.98 12.26 8.26
CA LEU A 92 -29.51 13.36 9.07
C LEU A 92 -29.04 13.23 10.50
N LEU A 93 -27.98 13.97 10.84
CA LEU A 93 -27.37 14.01 12.17
C LEU A 93 -28.15 14.95 13.09
N ASN A 94 -28.54 14.45 14.25
CA ASN A 94 -29.25 15.19 15.30
C ASN A 94 -30.54 15.89 14.82
N GLY A 95 -31.14 15.38 13.74
CA GLY A 95 -32.37 15.94 13.16
C GLY A 95 -32.19 17.33 12.54
N LYS A 96 -30.95 17.79 12.36
CA LYS A 96 -30.65 19.16 11.92
C LYS A 96 -29.63 19.19 10.78
N ASP A 97 -28.47 18.58 11.00
CA ASP A 97 -27.35 18.67 10.06
C ASP A 97 -27.44 17.50 9.08
N SER A 98 -27.41 17.79 7.78
CA SER A 98 -27.50 16.78 6.72
C SER A 98 -26.15 16.59 6.05
N ALA A 99 -25.59 15.39 6.12
CA ALA A 99 -24.44 15.01 5.32
C ALA A 99 -24.91 14.41 3.98
N TYR A 100 -24.43 14.96 2.87
CA TYR A 100 -24.60 14.34 1.56
C TYR A 100 -23.50 13.28 1.41
N THR A 101 -23.86 12.03 1.65
CA THR A 101 -22.91 10.91 1.72
C THR A 101 -22.93 10.12 0.42
N GLN A 102 -21.76 9.72 -0.03
CA GLN A 102 -21.57 8.94 -1.24
C GLN A 102 -20.73 7.71 -0.95
N ILE A 103 -21.21 6.52 -1.35
CA ILE A 103 -20.36 5.34 -1.48
C ILE A 103 -19.88 5.29 -2.91
N LYS A 104 -18.56 5.17 -3.10
CA LYS A 104 -17.93 5.07 -4.41
C LYS A 104 -17.05 3.85 -4.49
N HIS A 105 -17.29 3.01 -5.51
CA HIS A 105 -16.37 1.93 -5.83
C HIS A 105 -15.04 2.48 -6.36
N VAL A 106 -13.92 1.96 -5.84
CA VAL A 106 -12.57 2.16 -6.37
C VAL A 106 -11.87 0.80 -6.48
N PRO A 107 -11.00 0.57 -7.49
CA PRO A 107 -10.27 -0.69 -7.61
C PRO A 107 -9.40 -0.95 -6.36
N SER A 108 -9.26 -2.22 -5.96
CA SER A 108 -8.30 -2.61 -4.92
C SER A 108 -6.85 -2.44 -5.42
N TYR A 109 -5.86 -2.45 -4.52
CA TYR A 109 -4.45 -2.46 -4.93
C TYR A 109 -4.10 -3.67 -5.82
N LEU A 110 -4.72 -4.82 -5.58
CA LEU A 110 -4.55 -6.00 -6.43
C LEU A 110 -5.14 -5.78 -7.82
N ASP A 111 -6.33 -5.19 -7.93
CA ASP A 111 -6.94 -4.85 -9.23
C ASP A 111 -6.07 -3.86 -10.00
N ILE A 112 -5.52 -2.86 -9.30
CA ILE A 112 -4.61 -1.87 -9.88
C ILE A 112 -3.35 -2.58 -10.41
N LEU A 113 -2.77 -3.48 -9.62
CA LEU A 113 -1.57 -4.24 -9.99
C LEU A 113 -1.83 -5.15 -11.19
N GLN A 114 -2.94 -5.89 -11.20
CA GLN A 114 -3.34 -6.76 -12.30
C GLN A 114 -3.60 -5.95 -13.59
N GLY A 115 -4.29 -4.82 -13.47
CA GLY A 115 -4.50 -3.88 -14.58
C GLY A 115 -3.22 -3.20 -15.08
N ALA A 116 -2.18 -3.15 -14.26
CA ALA A 116 -0.85 -2.63 -14.58
C ALA A 116 0.20 -3.74 -14.72
N SER A 117 -0.20 -4.94 -15.14
CA SER A 117 0.65 -6.13 -15.15
C SER A 117 1.87 -6.02 -16.08
N ALA A 118 1.76 -5.34 -17.22
CA ALA A 118 2.82 -5.19 -18.20
C ALA A 118 3.86 -4.13 -17.81
N TYR A 119 5.15 -4.44 -17.98
CA TYR A 119 6.23 -3.44 -17.90
C TYR A 119 6.26 -2.57 -19.16
N ASN A 120 6.68 -1.30 -18.99
CA ASN A 120 6.91 -0.39 -20.11
C ASN A 120 8.37 -0.56 -20.62
N TYR A 121 8.56 -1.38 -21.64
CA TYR A 121 9.88 -1.60 -22.26
C TYR A 121 10.32 -0.46 -23.20
N GLU A 122 9.44 0.49 -23.49
CA GLU A 122 9.73 1.70 -24.28
C GLU A 122 10.28 2.84 -23.40
N ASP A 123 10.32 2.66 -22.08
CA ASP A 123 11.00 3.60 -21.20
C ASP A 123 12.52 3.47 -21.37
N HIS A 124 13.12 4.51 -21.95
CA HIS A 124 14.55 4.61 -22.18
C HIS A 124 15.21 5.63 -21.24
N THR A 125 14.60 5.89 -20.08
CA THR A 125 15.21 6.71 -19.04
C THR A 125 16.58 6.16 -18.69
N ALA A 126 17.62 6.99 -18.87
CA ALA A 126 18.99 6.59 -18.60
C ALA A 126 19.17 6.30 -17.11
N ILE A 127 19.51 5.06 -16.78
CA ILE A 127 19.86 4.66 -15.42
C ILE A 127 21.38 4.84 -15.27
N PRO A 128 21.84 5.59 -14.25
CA PRO A 128 23.28 5.70 -13.99
C PRO A 128 23.90 4.32 -13.77
N GLU A 129 25.09 4.11 -14.32
CA GLU A 129 25.86 2.93 -13.93
C GLU A 129 26.14 2.97 -12.42
N PHE A 130 25.94 1.83 -11.78
CA PHE A 130 26.25 1.67 -10.37
C PHE A 130 26.91 0.31 -10.14
N TYR A 131 27.73 0.26 -9.10
CA TYR A 131 28.45 -0.93 -8.70
C TYR A 131 28.18 -1.18 -7.21
N TYR A 132 28.15 -2.44 -6.81
CA TYR A 132 28.11 -2.79 -5.39
C TYR A 132 29.47 -2.51 -4.78
N GLN A 133 29.49 -1.70 -3.73
CA GLN A 133 30.73 -1.36 -3.05
C GLN A 133 31.37 -2.62 -2.45
N ASP A 134 32.66 -2.79 -2.71
CA ASP A 134 33.39 -3.97 -2.23
C ASP A 134 33.56 -3.92 -0.71
N SER A 135 33.41 -5.08 -0.04
CA SER A 135 33.54 -5.20 1.42
C SER A 135 34.90 -4.76 1.98
N SER A 136 35.93 -4.65 1.12
CA SER A 136 37.24 -4.09 1.46
C SER A 136 37.28 -2.55 1.46
N ALA A 137 36.18 -1.85 1.17
CA ALA A 137 36.10 -0.41 1.38
C ALA A 137 36.32 -0.04 2.86
N ALA A 138 36.99 1.07 3.13
CA ALA A 138 37.45 1.40 4.49
C ALA A 138 36.29 1.62 5.47
N GLU A 139 35.24 2.30 5.02
CA GLU A 139 33.99 2.55 5.71
C GLU A 139 33.23 1.25 6.01
N LEU A 140 33.18 0.31 5.06
CA LEU A 140 32.49 -0.97 5.23
C LEU A 140 33.23 -1.90 6.19
N ARG A 141 34.57 -1.96 6.12
CA ARG A 141 35.37 -2.66 7.14
C ARG A 141 35.20 -2.05 8.53
N THR A 142 35.13 -0.72 8.60
CA THR A 142 34.91 0.00 9.86
C THR A 142 33.53 -0.33 10.43
N LEU A 143 32.49 -0.29 9.61
CA LEU A 143 31.11 -0.67 9.96
C LEU A 143 31.07 -2.12 10.47
N ARG A 144 31.60 -3.07 9.69
CA ARG A 144 31.66 -4.50 10.03
C ARG A 144 32.27 -4.73 11.41
N LYS A 145 33.43 -4.11 11.65
CA LYS A 145 34.15 -4.24 12.92
C LYS A 145 33.43 -3.55 14.07
N ALA A 146 32.93 -2.33 13.87
CA ALA A 146 32.29 -1.54 14.92
C ALA A 146 30.98 -2.15 15.41
N LEU A 147 30.22 -2.78 14.51
CA LEU A 147 28.94 -3.44 14.83
C LEU A 147 29.08 -4.94 15.11
N ASN A 148 30.28 -5.51 14.95
CA ASN A 148 30.52 -6.95 15.08
C ASN A 148 29.61 -7.81 14.18
N LEU A 149 29.46 -7.39 12.91
CA LEU A 149 28.48 -7.97 11.97
C LEU A 149 28.69 -9.46 11.71
N ASP A 150 29.94 -9.95 11.76
CA ASP A 150 30.24 -11.38 11.64
C ASP A 150 29.55 -12.23 12.72
N SER A 151 29.48 -11.72 13.95
CA SER A 151 28.82 -12.41 15.05
C SER A 151 27.31 -12.35 14.93
N ILE A 152 26.76 -11.24 14.44
CA ILE A 152 25.32 -11.07 14.21
C ILE A 152 24.85 -11.99 13.09
N ALA A 153 25.55 -11.98 11.95
CA ALA A 153 25.25 -12.86 10.83
C ALA A 153 25.39 -14.35 11.22
N GLY A 154 26.37 -14.66 12.08
CA GLY A 154 26.61 -16.01 12.58
C GLY A 154 27.35 -16.89 11.57
N GLN A 155 27.42 -18.19 11.87
CA GLN A 155 28.19 -19.19 11.11
C GLN A 155 27.32 -20.10 10.22
N GLY A 156 26.03 -19.77 10.07
CA GLY A 156 25.07 -20.53 9.26
C GLY A 156 25.27 -20.38 7.75
N THR A 157 24.27 -20.86 7.00
CA THR A 157 24.19 -20.69 5.54
C THR A 157 24.15 -19.22 5.12
N GLU A 158 24.33 -18.94 3.84
CA GLU A 158 24.21 -17.57 3.32
C GLU A 158 22.83 -17.00 3.64
N ILE A 159 21.77 -17.78 3.41
CA ILE A 159 20.39 -17.38 3.71
C ILE A 159 20.20 -17.04 5.19
N LEU A 160 20.70 -17.88 6.11
CA LEU A 160 20.59 -17.59 7.54
C LEU A 160 21.33 -16.31 7.93
N LYS A 161 22.50 -16.05 7.35
CA LYS A 161 23.24 -14.80 7.59
C LYS A 161 22.44 -13.58 7.12
N ILE A 162 21.79 -13.68 5.96
CA ILE A 162 20.95 -12.60 5.41
C ILE A 162 19.80 -12.32 6.37
N ILE A 163 19.04 -13.36 6.73
CA ILE A 163 17.89 -13.26 7.62
C ILE A 163 18.28 -12.72 9.01
N ASN A 164 19.36 -13.22 9.61
CA ASN A 164 19.83 -12.76 10.91
C ASN A 164 20.16 -11.25 10.95
N LEU A 165 20.72 -10.71 9.86
CA LEU A 165 21.00 -9.27 9.77
C LEU A 165 19.72 -8.46 9.64
N MET A 166 18.71 -8.96 8.92
CA MET A 166 17.39 -8.32 8.83
C MET A 166 16.72 -8.24 10.20
N HIS A 167 16.60 -9.37 10.90
CA HIS A 167 16.07 -9.44 12.26
C HIS A 167 16.82 -8.49 13.20
N TRP A 168 18.15 -8.50 13.14
CA TRP A 168 18.96 -7.64 14.00
C TRP A 168 18.72 -6.15 13.74
N ILE A 169 18.59 -5.71 12.48
CA ILE A 169 18.27 -4.31 12.19
C ILE A 169 16.86 -3.96 12.64
N HIS A 170 15.89 -4.84 12.42
CA HIS A 170 14.50 -4.66 12.89
C HIS A 170 14.44 -4.44 14.41
N ASP A 171 15.17 -5.26 15.17
CA ASP A 171 15.20 -5.18 16.63
C ASP A 171 16.02 -3.99 17.16
N LEU A 172 17.08 -3.62 16.44
CA LEU A 172 18.00 -2.56 16.87
C LEU A 172 17.40 -1.17 16.72
N ILE A 173 16.62 -0.94 15.66
CA ILE A 173 16.16 0.39 15.26
C ILE A 173 14.64 0.37 15.09
N PRO A 174 13.87 1.08 15.93
CA PRO A 174 12.44 1.15 15.74
C PRO A 174 12.10 1.87 14.43
N HIS A 175 11.12 1.35 13.71
CA HIS A 175 10.49 2.05 12.60
C HIS A 175 9.70 3.26 13.10
N ASP A 176 9.92 4.40 12.46
CA ASP A 176 9.21 5.65 12.69
C ASP A 176 8.93 6.34 11.35
N GLY A 177 7.73 6.10 10.82
CA GLY A 177 7.27 6.68 9.56
C GLY A 177 6.80 8.13 9.67
N ASN A 178 6.68 8.68 10.89
CA ASN A 178 6.17 10.03 11.12
C ASN A 178 7.28 11.10 11.08
N HIS A 179 8.54 10.68 10.98
CA HIS A 179 9.69 11.58 10.99
C HIS A 179 10.65 11.31 9.84
N ASP A 180 11.33 12.38 9.42
CA ASP A 180 12.41 12.29 8.44
C ASP A 180 13.63 11.57 9.01
N ASN A 181 14.35 10.86 8.14
CA ASN A 181 15.63 10.27 8.50
C ASN A 181 16.69 11.34 8.80
N PRO A 182 17.74 10.98 9.57
CA PRO A 182 18.90 11.83 9.78
C PRO A 182 19.48 12.44 8.49
N ILE A 183 20.09 13.63 8.64
CA ILE A 183 20.73 14.34 7.53
C ILE A 183 21.87 13.49 6.95
N VAL A 184 22.65 12.84 7.82
CA VAL A 184 23.76 11.96 7.41
C VAL A 184 23.25 10.52 7.25
N LYS A 185 23.12 10.09 5.99
CA LYS A 185 22.48 8.83 5.61
C LYS A 185 23.50 7.70 5.39
N ASN A 186 24.25 7.34 6.43
CA ASN A 186 25.03 6.10 6.49
C ASN A 186 24.72 5.31 7.76
N ALA A 187 24.98 3.99 7.74
CA ALA A 187 24.59 3.09 8.82
C ALA A 187 25.15 3.51 10.18
N MET A 188 26.44 3.81 10.26
CA MET A 188 27.09 4.22 11.52
C MET A 188 26.45 5.47 12.13
N SER A 189 26.12 6.46 11.30
CA SER A 189 25.58 7.74 11.77
C SER A 189 24.12 7.61 12.17
N MET A 190 23.30 6.92 11.36
CA MET A 190 21.89 6.71 11.66
C MET A 190 21.70 5.85 12.92
N ILE A 191 22.46 4.74 13.07
CA ILE A 191 22.43 3.93 14.29
C ILE A 191 22.82 4.76 15.51
N ARG A 192 23.84 5.62 15.38
CA ARG A 192 24.28 6.48 16.50
C ARG A 192 23.19 7.47 16.90
N GLU A 193 22.52 8.12 15.94
CA GLU A 193 21.43 9.05 16.24
C GLU A 193 20.25 8.35 16.91
N CYS A 194 19.87 7.16 16.45
CA CYS A 194 18.83 6.34 17.10
C CYS A 194 19.21 5.90 18.51
N LYS A 195 20.49 5.64 18.80
CA LYS A 195 20.96 5.31 20.15
C LYS A 195 21.10 6.51 21.08
N ALA A 196 21.38 7.69 20.53
CA ALA A 196 21.61 8.91 21.30
C ALA A 196 20.31 9.64 21.68
N GLY A 197 19.24 9.44 20.91
CA GLY A 197 17.91 9.99 21.17
C GLY A 197 16.86 8.89 21.34
N ASP A 198 15.61 9.31 21.50
CA ASP A 198 14.44 8.44 21.46
C ASP A 198 13.77 8.56 20.08
N ARG A 199 14.51 8.19 19.02
CA ARG A 199 14.03 8.31 17.63
C ARG A 199 14.21 7.03 16.83
N GLY A 200 13.27 6.79 15.91
CA GLY A 200 13.37 5.74 14.90
C GLY A 200 13.87 6.23 13.55
N LEU A 201 13.83 5.31 12.58
CA LEU A 201 14.03 5.57 11.15
C LEU A 201 12.77 5.18 10.38
N ASN A 202 12.47 5.88 9.29
CA ASN A 202 11.44 5.40 8.37
C ASN A 202 11.96 4.22 7.53
N CYS A 203 11.08 3.59 6.74
CA CYS A 203 11.40 2.43 5.90
C CYS A 203 12.67 2.62 5.05
N ARG A 204 12.89 3.80 4.47
CA ARG A 204 14.10 4.10 3.70
C ARG A 204 15.35 4.08 4.56
N GLY A 205 15.27 4.59 5.79
CA GLY A 205 16.40 4.64 6.71
C GLY A 205 16.81 3.24 7.14
N LEU A 206 15.84 2.41 7.55
CA LEU A 206 16.08 1.01 7.89
C LEU A 206 16.69 0.24 6.70
N ALA A 207 16.11 0.35 5.51
CA ALA A 207 16.62 -0.32 4.32
C ALA A 207 18.04 0.16 3.92
N THR A 208 18.36 1.42 4.18
CA THR A 208 19.71 1.97 3.96
C THR A 208 20.72 1.37 4.94
N VAL A 209 20.39 1.31 6.23
CA VAL A 209 21.26 0.71 7.25
C VAL A 209 21.50 -0.77 6.96
N LEU A 210 20.44 -1.52 6.67
CA LEU A 210 20.52 -2.94 6.34
C LEU A 210 21.35 -3.18 5.08
N ASN A 211 21.18 -2.34 4.05
CA ASN A 211 21.95 -2.41 2.81
C ASN A 211 23.46 -2.31 3.06
N GLU A 212 23.91 -1.33 3.84
CA GLU A 212 25.34 -1.18 4.17
C GLU A 212 25.87 -2.36 4.99
N CYS A 213 25.05 -2.95 5.88
CA CYS A 213 25.43 -4.13 6.64
C CYS A 213 25.67 -5.35 5.72
N TYR A 214 24.82 -5.56 4.72
CA TYR A 214 25.03 -6.59 3.71
C TYR A 214 26.30 -6.36 2.90
N LEU A 215 26.50 -5.14 2.39
CA LEU A 215 27.69 -4.79 1.60
C LEU A 215 28.98 -4.98 2.42
N ALA A 216 28.95 -4.67 3.71
CA ALA A 216 30.08 -4.87 4.61
C ALA A 216 30.49 -6.34 4.79
N LEU A 217 29.56 -7.27 4.55
CA LEU A 217 29.82 -8.71 4.53
C LEU A 217 30.04 -9.27 3.12
N GLY A 218 30.11 -8.41 2.10
CA GLY A 218 30.28 -8.82 0.71
C GLY A 218 29.02 -9.38 0.05
N ILE A 219 27.86 -9.19 0.69
CA ILE A 219 26.56 -9.62 0.17
C ILE A 219 26.00 -8.50 -0.70
N LYS A 220 25.75 -8.78 -1.98
CA LYS A 220 25.22 -7.77 -2.90
C LYS A 220 23.79 -7.45 -2.52
N SER A 221 23.53 -6.19 -2.19
CA SER A 221 22.20 -5.68 -1.87
C SER A 221 22.00 -4.29 -2.45
N ARG A 222 20.73 -3.97 -2.74
CA ARG A 222 20.24 -2.62 -3.00
C ARG A 222 18.87 -2.47 -2.35
N PHE A 223 18.53 -1.29 -1.89
CA PHE A 223 17.14 -1.01 -1.51
C PHE A 223 16.32 -0.63 -2.75
N VAL A 224 15.03 -0.94 -2.71
CA VAL A 224 14.05 -0.59 -3.75
C VAL A 224 12.90 0.15 -3.09
N THR A 225 12.52 1.27 -3.68
CA THR A 225 11.33 2.01 -3.28
C THR A 225 10.15 1.48 -4.07
N CYS A 226 9.23 0.83 -3.37
CA CYS A 226 7.95 0.39 -3.89
C CYS A 226 7.00 1.59 -3.87
N MET A 227 6.83 2.20 -5.05
CA MET A 227 5.93 3.34 -5.25
C MET A 227 4.56 2.86 -5.71
N PRO A 228 3.46 3.47 -5.22
CA PRO A 228 2.14 3.23 -5.79
C PRO A 228 2.08 3.75 -7.24
N LYS A 229 1.08 3.28 -7.98
CA LYS A 229 0.85 3.69 -9.37
C LYS A 229 0.42 5.16 -9.48
N ASP A 230 -0.34 5.64 -8.51
CA ASP A 230 -0.95 6.97 -8.56
C ASP A 230 0.08 8.06 -8.30
N SER A 231 -0.12 9.23 -8.92
CA SER A 231 0.77 10.39 -8.77
C SER A 231 0.52 11.19 -7.48
N VAL A 232 -0.67 11.03 -6.90
CA VAL A 232 -1.03 11.56 -5.58
C VAL A 232 -1.14 10.35 -4.66
N PHE A 233 -0.19 10.23 -3.75
CA PHE A 233 -0.10 9.14 -2.80
C PHE A 233 0.37 9.66 -1.45
N ASN A 234 -0.03 8.97 -0.40
CA ASN A 234 0.39 9.21 0.98
C ASN A 234 1.23 8.04 1.53
N ASP A 235 1.56 7.06 0.69
CA ASP A 235 2.26 5.85 1.10
C ASP A 235 3.31 5.42 0.06
N CYS A 236 4.44 4.94 0.57
CA CYS A 236 5.46 4.23 -0.19
C CYS A 236 6.23 3.34 0.78
N HIS A 237 6.72 2.21 0.29
CA HIS A 237 7.50 1.29 1.11
C HIS A 237 8.90 1.08 0.56
N VAL A 238 9.88 0.83 1.42
CA VAL A 238 11.26 0.59 0.99
C VAL A 238 11.78 -0.70 1.61
N ILE A 239 12.21 -1.61 0.73
CA ILE A 239 12.74 -2.94 1.09
C ILE A 239 14.15 -3.11 0.53
N ASN A 240 14.83 -4.18 0.91
CA ASN A 240 16.09 -4.62 0.31
C ASN A 240 15.85 -5.77 -0.68
N MET A 241 16.42 -5.63 -1.89
CA MET A 241 16.70 -6.75 -2.78
C MET A 241 18.11 -7.24 -2.50
N VAL A 242 18.24 -8.48 -2.04
CA VAL A 242 19.53 -9.10 -1.69
C VAL A 242 19.81 -10.22 -2.68
N TYR A 243 21.00 -10.31 -3.25
CA TYR A 243 21.34 -11.42 -4.14
C TYR A 243 21.89 -12.58 -3.32
N SER A 244 21.19 -13.71 -3.35
CA SER A 244 21.67 -14.97 -2.79
C SER A 244 22.43 -15.74 -3.85
N THR A 245 23.69 -16.06 -3.55
CA THR A 245 24.50 -16.98 -4.35
C THR A 245 24.07 -18.43 -4.18
N GLU A 246 23.50 -18.79 -3.02
CA GLU A 246 22.94 -20.11 -2.73
C GLU A 246 21.71 -20.41 -3.59
N LEU A 247 20.83 -19.43 -3.78
CA LEU A 247 19.63 -19.55 -4.62
C LEU A 247 19.84 -19.05 -6.07
N ASN A 248 20.99 -18.45 -6.37
CA ASN A 248 21.32 -17.80 -7.64
C ASN A 248 20.25 -16.78 -8.11
N LYS A 249 19.68 -16.01 -7.17
CA LYS A 249 18.63 -15.01 -7.47
C LYS A 249 18.55 -13.89 -6.43
N TRP A 250 17.79 -12.85 -6.76
CA TRP A 250 17.45 -11.78 -5.82
C TRP A 250 16.29 -12.21 -4.92
N ILE A 251 16.37 -11.88 -3.63
CA ILE A 251 15.36 -12.16 -2.61
C ILE A 251 14.91 -10.89 -1.89
N TRP A 252 13.66 -10.90 -1.43
CA TRP A 252 13.00 -9.85 -0.67
C TRP A 252 13.41 -9.89 0.80
N MET A 253 13.88 -8.76 1.34
CA MET A 253 14.13 -8.57 2.77
C MET A 253 13.61 -7.20 3.20
N ASP A 254 12.70 -7.15 4.16
CA ASP A 254 12.15 -5.91 4.71
C ASP A 254 12.44 -5.78 6.21
N PRO A 255 13.38 -4.90 6.62
CA PRO A 255 13.66 -4.65 8.03
C PRO A 255 12.53 -3.93 8.77
N THR A 256 11.57 -3.32 8.06
CA THR A 256 10.47 -2.57 8.69
C THR A 256 9.46 -3.50 9.35
N ASN A 257 9.09 -4.56 8.64
CA ASN A 257 8.11 -5.54 9.09
C ASN A 257 8.73 -6.89 9.48
N ASP A 258 10.06 -6.94 9.61
CA ASP A 258 10.81 -8.17 9.79
C ASP A 258 10.42 -9.26 8.79
N ALA A 259 10.26 -8.86 7.53
CA ALA A 259 9.47 -9.60 6.55
C ALA A 259 10.29 -10.10 5.36
N TYR A 260 10.06 -11.36 5.01
CA TYR A 260 10.45 -11.97 3.75
C TYR A 260 9.34 -12.87 3.23
N VAL A 261 9.31 -13.06 1.91
CA VAL A 261 8.22 -13.77 1.23
C VAL A 261 8.75 -15.07 0.63
N MET A 262 7.96 -16.13 0.75
CA MET A 262 8.26 -17.48 0.27
C MET A 262 7.16 -18.00 -0.66
N ASP A 263 7.53 -18.98 -1.47
CA ASP A 263 6.55 -19.84 -2.13
C ASP A 263 6.09 -21.00 -1.23
N GLU A 264 5.20 -21.83 -1.75
CA GLU A 264 4.64 -22.99 -1.07
C GLU A 264 5.67 -24.07 -0.67
N ASN A 265 6.87 -24.03 -1.24
CA ASN A 265 7.97 -24.94 -0.92
C ASN A 265 8.95 -24.34 0.11
N GLY A 266 8.66 -23.14 0.61
CA GLY A 266 9.54 -22.42 1.53
C GLY A 266 10.74 -21.75 0.85
N VAL A 267 10.73 -21.63 -0.48
CA VAL A 267 11.82 -20.95 -1.20
C VAL A 267 11.57 -19.44 -1.16
N LEU A 268 12.58 -18.69 -0.70
CA LEU A 268 12.54 -17.22 -0.67
C LEU A 268 12.35 -16.63 -2.06
N LEU A 269 11.55 -15.57 -2.15
CA LEU A 269 11.16 -14.93 -3.40
C LEU A 269 11.76 -13.54 -3.54
N GLY A 270 12.09 -13.17 -4.77
CA GLY A 270 12.43 -11.80 -5.15
C GLY A 270 11.20 -10.93 -5.41
N LEU A 271 11.41 -9.61 -5.46
CA LEU A 271 10.37 -8.62 -5.73
C LEU A 271 9.54 -8.91 -6.99
N GLU A 272 10.20 -9.28 -8.09
CA GLU A 272 9.52 -9.62 -9.35
C GLU A 272 8.69 -10.89 -9.24
N GLU A 273 9.19 -11.91 -8.53
CA GLU A 273 8.48 -13.16 -8.29
C GLU A 273 7.24 -12.95 -7.43
N VAL A 274 7.34 -12.12 -6.38
CA VAL A 274 6.20 -11.74 -5.55
C VAL A 274 5.15 -11.03 -6.38
N ARG A 275 5.57 -10.05 -7.20
CA ARG A 275 4.68 -9.31 -8.10
C ARG A 275 3.95 -10.22 -9.10
N GLU A 276 4.68 -11.12 -9.76
CA GLU A 276 4.11 -12.09 -10.72
C GLU A 276 3.09 -13.01 -10.05
N ARG A 277 3.41 -13.49 -8.85
CA ARG A 277 2.52 -14.36 -8.08
C ARG A 277 1.25 -13.64 -7.63
N LEU A 278 1.34 -12.39 -7.17
CA LEU A 278 0.16 -11.57 -6.85
C LEU A 278 -0.76 -11.43 -8.05
N ILE A 279 -0.22 -11.04 -9.20
CA ILE A 279 -0.99 -10.85 -10.44
C ILE A 279 -1.72 -12.14 -10.83
N ASN A 280 -1.03 -13.27 -10.74
CA ASN A 280 -1.55 -14.57 -11.19
C ASN A 280 -2.27 -15.36 -10.09
N GLY A 281 -2.50 -14.78 -8.91
CA GLY A 281 -3.18 -15.45 -7.80
C GLY A 281 -2.47 -16.71 -7.28
N LYS A 282 -1.13 -16.75 -7.39
CA LYS A 282 -0.31 -17.87 -6.91
C LYS A 282 -0.03 -17.73 -5.41
N THR A 283 0.27 -18.85 -4.77
CA THR A 283 0.58 -18.90 -3.34
C THR A 283 1.77 -18.01 -2.98
N LEU A 284 1.59 -17.23 -1.92
CA LEU A 284 2.61 -16.44 -1.27
C LEU A 284 2.51 -16.71 0.24
N ILE A 285 3.65 -16.95 0.88
CA ILE A 285 3.76 -17.17 2.32
C ILE A 285 4.62 -16.06 2.90
N LEU A 286 4.07 -15.31 3.84
CA LEU A 286 4.83 -14.39 4.68
C LEU A 286 5.45 -15.18 5.83
N ASN A 287 6.66 -14.82 6.26
CA ASN A 287 7.27 -15.45 7.41
C ASN A 287 6.41 -15.27 8.68
N PRO A 288 6.26 -16.30 9.54
CA PRO A 288 5.32 -16.28 10.67
C PRO A 288 5.60 -15.21 11.74
N ASP A 289 6.84 -14.75 11.82
CA ASP A 289 7.36 -13.78 12.77
C ASP A 289 7.33 -12.34 12.26
N ALA A 290 6.86 -12.11 11.02
CA ALA A 290 6.70 -10.78 10.45
C ALA A 290 5.82 -9.90 11.36
N ASN A 291 6.35 -8.73 11.72
CA ASN A 291 5.73 -7.83 12.67
C ASN A 291 6.25 -6.40 12.52
N TRP A 292 5.50 -5.44 13.04
CA TRP A 292 5.93 -4.06 13.14
C TRP A 292 6.41 -3.74 14.56
N ASN A 293 7.69 -3.37 14.70
CA ASN A 293 8.33 -2.90 15.95
C ASN A 293 8.20 -3.85 17.16
N ASN A 294 8.04 -5.15 16.96
CA ASN A 294 7.65 -6.12 17.99
C ASN A 294 6.37 -5.75 18.76
N ARG A 295 5.50 -4.93 18.14
CA ARG A 295 4.25 -4.42 18.74
C ARG A 295 3.00 -5.03 18.13
N SER A 296 3.04 -5.35 16.84
CA SER A 296 1.91 -5.93 16.12
C SER A 296 2.39 -6.89 15.05
N THR A 297 1.93 -8.14 15.11
CA THR A 297 2.14 -9.11 14.03
C THR A 297 1.47 -8.64 12.75
N THR A 298 2.06 -8.92 11.59
CA THR A 298 1.44 -8.65 10.29
C THR A 298 0.98 -9.93 9.62
N THR A 299 0.02 -9.83 8.71
CA THR A 299 -0.46 -10.95 7.90
C THR A 299 -0.08 -10.74 6.45
N LYS A 300 -0.10 -11.81 5.65
CA LYS A 300 0.13 -11.72 4.20
C LYS A 300 -0.86 -10.75 3.54
N GLU A 301 -2.13 -10.81 3.91
CA GLU A 301 -3.20 -9.96 3.35
C GLU A 301 -3.05 -8.47 3.71
N TYR A 302 -2.46 -8.17 4.86
CA TYR A 302 -2.21 -6.78 5.27
C TYR A 302 -0.90 -6.23 4.67
N TYR A 303 0.10 -7.11 4.51
CA TYR A 303 1.45 -6.73 4.09
C TYR A 303 1.65 -6.66 2.56
N LEU A 304 1.00 -7.54 1.78
CA LEU A 304 1.15 -7.67 0.32
C LEU A 304 -0.11 -7.20 -0.43
#